data_AF-M5C7M0-F1
#
_entry.id   AF-M5C7M0-F1
#
_cell.length_a   1.000
_cell.length_b   1.000
_cell.length_c   1.000
_cell.angle_alpha   90.00
_cell.angle_beta   90.00
_cell.angle_gamma   90.00
#
_symmetry.space_group_name_H-M   'P 1'
#
loop_
_entity.id
_entity.type
_entity.pdbx_description
1 polymer ?
#
loop_
_entity_poly.entity_id
_entity_poly.type
_entity_poly.pdbx_seq_one_letter_code
_entity_poly.pdbx_strand_id
1 'polypeptide(L)'
;MLARLRSRLRDSTDAEIAPASGPRQVLAVNLGKNKSSPPDSIADYLAGVRRFGAQPNVSVLVINVSSPNTPGLRGLQNRGMLEELLDGVCKERDALPRSPLPKIVLKIAPDLDELAIQDVAEAVRESGVDGVIEIGGLSGPPLLPLSLKALKALRAHLPSDIPIIGCGGISSGADALEFARAGASSIQLYTAFGYTGVGTARRIKDELSDELQRLA
;
A
#
# COMPACT_ATOMS: atom_id res chain seq x y z
N MET A 1 0.52 5.68 22.07
CA MET A 1 0.45 4.67 20.99
C MET A 1 -0.98 4.48 20.48
N LEU A 2 -1.92 4.00 21.31
CA LEU A 2 -3.33 3.79 20.92
C LEU A 2 -4.02 5.06 20.38
N ALA A 3 -3.74 6.24 20.94
CA ALA A 3 -4.28 7.51 20.43
C ALA A 3 -3.84 7.83 18.98
N ARG A 4 -2.58 7.53 18.62
CA ARG A 4 -2.04 7.71 17.25
C ARG A 4 -2.57 6.66 16.28
N LEU A 5 -2.83 5.44 16.76
CA LEU A 5 -3.48 4.40 15.97
C LEU A 5 -4.95 4.78 15.68
N ARG A 6 -5.66 5.26 16.71
CA ARG A 6 -7.05 5.73 16.60
C ARG A 6 -7.20 6.97 15.74
N SER A 7 -6.21 7.88 15.69
CA SER A 7 -6.28 9.03 14.78
C SER A 7 -6.15 8.61 13.31
N ARG A 8 -5.33 7.59 13.00
CA ARG A 8 -5.19 7.05 11.64
C ARG A 8 -6.39 6.24 11.16
N LEU A 9 -7.20 5.72 12.08
CA LEU A 9 -8.40 4.95 11.75
C LEU A 9 -9.62 5.86 11.46
N ARG A 10 -9.64 7.11 11.96
CA ARG A 10 -10.80 8.02 11.89
C ARG A 10 -11.18 8.46 10.48
N ASP A 11 -10.22 8.64 9.59
CA ASP A 11 -10.51 9.05 8.20
C ASP A 11 -11.19 7.96 7.36
N SER A 12 -11.30 6.72 7.88
CA SER A 12 -12.01 5.62 7.23
C SER A 12 -13.48 5.48 7.65
N THR A 13 -13.93 6.21 8.69
CA THR A 13 -15.24 6.00 9.33
C THR A 13 -16.25 7.12 9.15
N ASP A 14 -15.85 8.31 8.69
CA ASP A 14 -16.71 9.51 8.76
C ASP A 14 -17.47 9.82 7.45
N ALA A 15 -18.04 8.78 6.83
CA ALA A 15 -19.13 8.96 5.87
C ALA A 15 -20.42 8.39 6.48
N GLU A 16 -21.27 9.27 7.01
CA GLU A 16 -22.64 8.93 7.45
C GLU A 16 -23.44 8.33 6.29
N ILE A 17 -23.53 7.00 6.22
CA ILE A 17 -24.51 6.27 5.43
C ILE A 17 -24.94 5.03 6.23
N ALA A 18 -26.26 4.87 6.37
CA ALA A 18 -26.98 3.84 7.14
C ALA A 18 -26.47 2.39 6.92
N PRO A 19 -26.72 1.47 7.88
CA PRO A 19 -25.98 0.22 7.98
C PRO A 19 -26.49 -0.82 6.97
N ALA A 20 -25.72 -1.06 5.91
CA ALA A 20 -25.79 -2.32 5.19
C ALA A 20 -24.96 -3.36 5.97
N SER A 21 -25.59 -4.44 6.40
CA SER A 21 -25.02 -5.52 7.21
C SER A 21 -23.85 -6.22 6.50
N GLY A 22 -22.62 -5.90 6.90
CA GLY A 22 -21.37 -6.58 6.51
C GLY A 22 -20.19 -5.60 6.38
N PRO A 23 -18.93 -6.01 6.65
CA PRO A 23 -17.79 -5.11 6.47
C PRO A 23 -17.68 -4.70 5.00
N ARG A 24 -17.55 -3.40 4.75
CA ARG A 24 -17.36 -2.82 3.41
C ARG A 24 -16.17 -3.50 2.72
N GLN A 25 -16.44 -4.24 1.64
CA GLN A 25 -15.39 -4.90 0.87
C GLN A 25 -14.64 -3.85 0.05
N VAL A 26 -13.36 -3.65 0.34
CA VAL A 26 -12.48 -2.78 -0.44
C VAL A 26 -11.87 -3.61 -1.57
N LEU A 27 -12.20 -3.28 -2.81
CA LEU A 27 -11.54 -3.86 -3.99
C LEU A 27 -10.39 -2.95 -4.43
N ALA A 28 -9.16 -3.49 -4.35
CA ALA A 28 -7.96 -2.85 -4.85
C ALA A 28 -7.47 -3.56 -6.13
N VAL A 29 -7.20 -2.80 -7.18
CA VAL A 29 -6.65 -3.32 -8.45
C VAL A 29 -5.19 -2.93 -8.55
N ASN A 30 -4.30 -3.92 -8.71
CA ASN A 30 -2.87 -3.69 -8.89
C ASN A 30 -2.55 -3.49 -10.38
N LEU A 31 -1.95 -2.34 -10.71
CA LEU A 31 -1.55 -1.94 -12.04
C LEU A 31 -0.03 -1.99 -12.16
N GLY A 32 0.46 -2.48 -13.30
CA GLY A 32 1.89 -2.56 -13.59
C GLY A 32 2.15 -2.35 -15.08
N LYS A 33 3.42 -2.10 -15.41
CA LYS A 33 3.87 -1.94 -16.79
C LYS A 33 4.01 -3.29 -17.50
N ASN A 34 3.68 -3.33 -18.79
CA ASN A 34 3.94 -4.48 -19.64
C ASN A 34 5.45 -4.65 -19.87
N LYS A 35 5.89 -5.91 -20.02
CA LYS A 35 7.30 -6.24 -20.27
C LYS A 35 7.80 -5.68 -21.60
N SER A 36 6.92 -5.57 -22.60
CA SER A 36 7.23 -5.07 -23.94
C SER A 36 7.24 -3.54 -24.05
N SER A 37 6.67 -2.83 -23.08
CA SER A 37 6.62 -1.37 -23.10
C SER A 37 8.00 -0.79 -22.78
N PRO A 38 8.34 0.41 -23.32
CA PRO A 38 9.60 1.09 -23.00
C PRO A 38 9.83 1.20 -21.48
N PRO A 39 11.09 1.18 -21.00
CA PRO A 39 11.39 1.22 -19.56
C PRO A 39 10.82 2.44 -18.83
N ASP A 40 10.83 3.59 -19.49
CA ASP A 40 10.41 4.92 -19.02
C ASP A 40 8.93 5.23 -19.30
N SER A 41 8.22 4.37 -20.03
CA SER A 41 6.84 4.63 -20.40
C SER A 41 5.87 4.43 -19.24
N ILE A 42 5.06 5.46 -18.98
CA ILE A 42 3.95 5.40 -18.01
C ILE A 42 2.61 4.99 -18.64
N ALA A 43 2.56 4.78 -19.96
CA ALA A 43 1.32 4.64 -20.72
C ALA A 43 0.43 3.46 -20.26
N ASP A 44 1.05 2.34 -19.86
CA ASP A 44 0.34 1.17 -19.34
C ASP A 44 -0.41 1.50 -18.03
N TYR A 45 0.20 2.31 -17.16
CA TYR A 45 -0.44 2.74 -15.92
C TYR A 45 -1.64 3.64 -16.22
N LEU A 46 -1.49 4.61 -17.13
CA LEU A 46 -2.59 5.51 -17.52
C LEU A 46 -3.75 4.72 -18.14
N ALA A 47 -3.46 3.75 -19.01
CA ALA A 47 -4.47 2.86 -19.57
C ALA A 47 -5.18 2.03 -18.48
N GLY A 48 -4.43 1.53 -17.50
CA GLY A 48 -4.98 0.83 -16.33
C GLY A 48 -5.89 1.72 -15.49
N VAL A 49 -5.48 2.97 -15.22
CA VAL A 49 -6.28 3.95 -14.47
C VAL A 49 -7.58 4.25 -15.21
N ARG A 50 -7.55 4.52 -16.52
CA ARG A 50 -8.78 4.69 -17.32
C ARG A 50 -9.70 3.49 -17.24
N ARG A 51 -9.15 2.30 -17.48
CA ARG A 51 -9.95 1.08 -17.66
C ARG A 51 -10.58 0.60 -16.36
N PHE A 52 -9.78 0.53 -15.30
CA PHE A 52 -10.18 -0.03 -14.01
C PHE A 52 -10.69 1.03 -13.06
N GLY A 53 -10.17 2.26 -13.14
CA GLY A 53 -10.65 3.38 -12.33
C GLY A 53 -12.08 3.81 -12.68
N ALA A 54 -12.52 3.60 -13.92
CA ALA A 54 -13.91 3.82 -14.32
C ALA A 54 -14.90 2.79 -13.73
N GLN A 55 -14.43 1.69 -13.15
CA GLN A 55 -15.31 0.66 -12.59
C GLN A 55 -15.84 1.10 -11.21
N PRO A 56 -17.17 1.07 -10.98
CA PRO A 56 -17.78 1.64 -9.77
C PRO A 56 -17.39 0.90 -8.48
N ASN A 57 -17.08 -0.38 -8.55
CA ASN A 57 -16.72 -1.22 -7.42
C ASN A 57 -15.22 -1.15 -7.06
N VAL A 58 -14.37 -0.55 -7.89
CA VAL A 58 -12.94 -0.40 -7.60
C VAL A 58 -12.75 0.77 -6.64
N SER A 59 -12.22 0.48 -5.45
CA SER A 59 -12.01 1.48 -4.40
C SER A 59 -10.58 2.03 -4.42
N VAL A 60 -9.62 1.21 -4.83
CA VAL A 60 -8.19 1.54 -4.81
C VAL A 60 -7.52 1.06 -6.10
N LEU A 61 -6.64 1.89 -6.66
CA LEU A 61 -5.70 1.55 -7.71
C LEU A 61 -4.30 1.52 -7.09
N VAL A 62 -3.62 0.39 -7.18
CA VAL A 62 -2.24 0.24 -6.71
C VAL A 62 -1.29 0.39 -7.88
N ILE A 63 -0.43 1.40 -7.85
CA ILE A 63 0.61 1.64 -8.85
C ILE A 63 1.86 0.87 -8.43
N ASN A 64 2.14 -0.24 -9.10
CA ASN A 64 3.23 -1.14 -8.73
C ASN A 64 4.48 -0.85 -9.54
N VAL A 65 5.52 -0.39 -8.87
CA VAL A 65 6.86 -0.14 -9.43
C VAL A 65 7.93 -1.06 -8.83
N SER A 66 7.53 -2.08 -8.05
CA SER A 66 8.43 -2.83 -7.18
C SER A 66 8.76 -4.26 -7.60
N SER A 67 8.07 -4.79 -8.62
CA SER A 67 8.27 -6.16 -9.09
C SER A 67 9.73 -6.41 -9.51
N PRO A 68 10.43 -7.39 -8.92
CA PRO A 68 11.77 -7.77 -9.37
C PRO A 68 11.73 -8.55 -10.71
N ASN A 69 10.56 -9.06 -11.09
CA ASN A 69 10.39 -9.95 -12.24
C ASN A 69 10.19 -9.20 -13.56
N THR A 70 10.00 -7.89 -13.50
CA THR A 70 9.84 -7.04 -14.67
C THR A 70 11.13 -6.23 -14.87
N PRO A 71 11.97 -6.55 -15.87
CA PRO A 71 13.23 -5.87 -16.09
C PRO A 71 13.06 -4.34 -16.18
N GLY A 72 13.91 -3.61 -15.45
CA GLY A 72 13.91 -2.13 -15.43
C GLY A 72 12.77 -1.48 -14.65
N LEU A 73 11.78 -2.23 -14.15
CA LEU A 73 10.61 -1.63 -13.48
C LEU A 73 10.97 -0.84 -12.24
N ARG A 74 11.89 -1.37 -11.41
CA ARG A 74 12.36 -0.69 -10.20
C ARG A 74 13.10 0.62 -10.48
N GLY A 75 13.54 0.85 -11.72
CA GLY A 75 14.09 2.13 -12.15
C GLY A 75 13.06 3.27 -12.12
N LEU A 76 11.77 2.95 -12.17
CA LEU A 76 10.69 3.95 -12.00
C LEU A 76 10.60 4.52 -10.58
N GLN A 77 11.35 3.97 -9.62
CA GLN A 77 11.41 4.49 -8.26
C GLN A 77 12.39 5.67 -8.10
N ASN A 78 13.17 5.98 -9.14
CA ASN A 78 14.02 7.19 -9.16
C ASN A 78 13.14 8.44 -9.20
N ARG A 79 13.52 9.47 -8.42
CA ARG A 79 12.74 10.69 -8.19
C ARG A 79 11.99 11.23 -9.42
N GLY A 80 12.70 11.64 -10.47
CA GLY A 80 12.07 12.28 -11.63
C GLY A 80 11.08 11.38 -12.39
N MET A 81 11.41 10.09 -12.54
CA MET A 81 10.52 9.13 -13.21
C MET A 81 9.29 8.83 -12.34
N LEU A 82 9.48 8.78 -11.02
CA LEU A 82 8.39 8.56 -10.07
C LEU A 82 7.45 9.77 -10.04
N GLU A 83 7.98 10.99 -10.00
CA GLU A 83 7.20 12.24 -10.06
C GLU A 83 6.35 12.29 -11.34
N GLU A 84 6.94 12.02 -12.51
CA GLU A 84 6.21 11.96 -13.78
C GLU A 84 5.09 10.91 -13.76
N LEU A 85 5.39 9.71 -13.27
CA LEU A 85 4.42 8.64 -13.14
C LEU A 85 3.26 9.03 -12.22
N LEU A 86 3.57 9.55 -11.02
CA LEU A 86 2.58 9.88 -10.01
C LEU A 86 1.68 11.05 -10.45
N ASP A 87 2.26 12.08 -11.06
CA ASP A 87 1.50 13.19 -11.65
C ASP A 87 0.55 12.68 -12.75
N GLY A 88 1.06 11.86 -13.67
CA GLY A 88 0.27 11.29 -14.76
C GLY A 88 -0.92 10.45 -14.28
N VAL A 89 -0.69 9.52 -13.35
CA VAL A 89 -1.77 8.65 -12.84
C VAL A 89 -2.79 9.41 -11.99
N CYS A 90 -2.36 10.44 -11.24
CA CYS A 90 -3.26 11.30 -10.48
C CYS A 90 -4.16 12.12 -11.40
N LYS A 91 -3.59 12.78 -12.42
CA LYS A 91 -4.35 13.51 -13.44
C LYS A 91 -5.36 12.61 -14.14
N GLU A 92 -4.96 11.39 -14.50
CA GLU A 92 -5.84 10.44 -15.15
C GLU A 92 -6.99 9.98 -14.23
N ARG A 93 -6.72 9.76 -12.94
CA ARG A 93 -7.77 9.45 -11.95
C ARG A 93 -8.73 10.62 -11.81
N ASP A 94 -8.22 11.84 -11.70
CA ASP A 94 -9.03 13.03 -11.41
C ASP A 94 -9.93 13.40 -12.60
N ALA A 95 -9.59 12.94 -13.81
CA ALA A 95 -10.41 13.06 -15.01
C ALA A 95 -11.49 11.97 -15.16
N LEU A 96 -11.56 10.98 -14.28
CA LEU A 96 -12.56 9.89 -14.39
C LEU A 96 -13.98 10.43 -14.18
N PRO A 97 -14.95 10.03 -15.04
CA PRO A 97 -16.33 10.52 -14.96
C PRO A 97 -17.14 9.76 -13.90
N ARG A 98 -16.66 9.71 -12.66
CA ARG A 98 -17.38 9.06 -11.55
C ARG A 98 -17.09 9.68 -10.20
N SER A 99 -17.99 9.43 -9.25
CA SER A 99 -17.82 9.76 -7.84
C SER A 99 -18.31 8.60 -6.96
N PRO A 100 -17.61 8.24 -5.86
CA PRO A 100 -16.28 8.76 -5.48
C PRO A 100 -15.19 8.26 -6.43
N LEU A 101 -14.09 9.01 -6.53
CA LEU A 101 -12.88 8.59 -7.25
C LEU A 101 -12.15 7.45 -6.51
N PRO A 102 -11.50 6.52 -7.23
CA PRO A 102 -10.68 5.49 -6.58
C PRO A 102 -9.43 6.12 -5.97
N LYS A 103 -9.00 5.63 -4.81
CA LYS A 103 -7.75 6.04 -4.17
C LYS A 103 -6.55 5.50 -4.95
N ILE A 104 -5.44 6.26 -5.03
CA ILE A 104 -4.18 5.77 -5.61
C ILE A 104 -3.23 5.41 -4.47
N VAL A 105 -2.63 4.23 -4.55
CA VAL A 105 -1.62 3.77 -3.61
C VAL A 105 -0.37 3.36 -4.36
N LEU A 106 0.79 3.91 -4.01
CA LEU A 106 2.08 3.53 -4.61
C LEU A 106 2.61 2.26 -3.94
N LYS A 107 3.12 1.30 -4.70
CA LYS A 107 3.75 0.09 -4.17
C LYS A 107 5.23 0.04 -4.56
N ILE A 108 6.10 0.10 -3.54
CA ILE A 108 7.55 0.22 -3.68
C ILE A 108 8.30 -1.04 -3.24
N ALA A 109 9.56 -1.16 -3.66
CA ALA A 109 10.46 -2.25 -3.29
C ALA A 109 11.10 -2.02 -1.90
N PRO A 110 11.61 -3.06 -1.20
CA PRO A 110 12.07 -2.93 0.18
C PRO A 110 13.56 -2.53 0.24
N ASP A 111 14.25 -2.65 -0.90
CA ASP A 111 15.71 -2.64 -1.05
C ASP A 111 16.19 -1.28 -1.54
N LEU A 112 15.49 -0.24 -1.06
CA LEU A 112 15.88 1.14 -1.21
C LEU A 112 16.84 1.53 -0.09
N ASP A 113 17.88 2.28 -0.45
CA ASP A 113 18.70 2.97 0.55
C ASP A 113 17.94 4.17 1.14
N GLU A 114 18.54 4.82 2.13
CA GLU A 114 17.91 5.91 2.86
C GLU A 114 17.61 7.12 1.97
N LEU A 115 18.48 7.43 1.00
CA LEU A 115 18.28 8.54 0.06
C LEU A 115 17.12 8.24 -0.89
N ALA A 116 17.05 7.03 -1.43
CA ALA A 116 15.97 6.63 -2.29
C ALA A 116 14.62 6.58 -1.54
N ILE A 117 14.61 6.23 -0.25
CA ILE A 117 13.39 6.33 0.57
C ILE A 117 12.95 7.78 0.76
N GLN A 118 13.89 8.70 0.94
CA GLN A 118 13.60 10.14 1.01
C GLN A 118 13.01 10.67 -0.29
N ASP A 119 13.62 10.33 -1.43
CA ASP A 119 13.13 10.71 -2.75
C ASP A 119 11.71 10.19 -3.01
N VAL A 120 11.44 8.94 -2.66
CA VAL A 120 10.08 8.36 -2.76
C VAL A 120 9.10 9.12 -1.85
N ALA A 121 9.49 9.44 -0.63
CA ALA A 121 8.62 10.15 0.30
C ALA A 121 8.31 11.58 -0.17
N GLU A 122 9.29 12.28 -0.75
CA GLU A 122 9.10 13.60 -1.36
C GLU A 122 8.17 13.52 -2.56
N ALA A 123 8.40 12.60 -3.50
CA ALA A 123 7.53 12.39 -4.65
C ALA A 123 6.08 12.09 -4.22
N VAL A 124 5.89 11.26 -3.19
CA VAL A 124 4.55 10.97 -2.63
C VAL A 124 3.92 12.22 -2.03
N ARG A 125 4.65 13.03 -1.27
CA ARG A 125 4.14 14.26 -0.62
C ARG A 125 3.74 15.34 -1.62
N GLU A 126 4.47 15.45 -2.71
CA GLU A 126 4.22 16.43 -3.77
C GLU A 126 3.14 15.94 -4.75
N SER A 127 2.86 14.64 -4.75
CA SER A 127 1.80 14.03 -5.55
C SER A 127 0.42 14.05 -4.86
N GLY A 128 -0.63 13.73 -5.63
CA GLY A 128 -1.97 13.44 -5.12
C GLY A 128 -2.20 11.96 -4.75
N VAL A 129 -1.16 11.22 -4.35
CA VAL A 129 -1.26 9.80 -3.94
C VAL A 129 -1.84 9.69 -2.53
N ASP A 130 -2.72 8.71 -2.32
CA ASP A 130 -3.48 8.54 -1.08
C ASP A 130 -2.81 7.56 -0.09
N GLY A 131 -1.70 6.91 -0.45
CA GLY A 131 -1.02 5.96 0.44
C GLY A 131 0.14 5.21 -0.21
N VAL A 132 0.86 4.43 0.61
CA VAL A 132 2.01 3.64 0.17
C VAL A 132 1.92 2.20 0.67
N ILE A 133 2.31 1.24 -0.16
CA ILE A 133 2.57 -0.17 0.18
C ILE A 133 4.08 -0.39 0.06
N GLU A 134 4.68 -0.93 1.11
CA GLU A 134 6.06 -1.43 1.07
C GLU A 134 6.02 -2.96 0.87
N ILE A 135 6.86 -3.49 -0.03
CA ILE A 135 6.93 -4.93 -0.29
C ILE A 135 8.32 -5.36 -0.71
N GLY A 136 8.63 -6.65 -0.49
CA GLY A 136 9.92 -7.25 -0.85
C GLY A 136 10.07 -8.06 -2.14
N GLY A 137 11.33 -8.28 -2.55
CA GLY A 137 11.70 -9.17 -3.66
C GLY A 137 11.73 -10.67 -3.29
N LEU A 138 11.96 -10.98 -2.01
CA LEU A 138 11.70 -12.30 -1.41
C LEU A 138 10.33 -12.27 -0.72
N SER A 139 9.80 -13.44 -0.32
CA SER A 139 8.51 -13.51 0.40
C SER A 139 8.61 -14.38 1.64
N GLY A 140 7.61 -14.29 2.53
CA GLY A 140 7.55 -15.07 3.76
C GLY A 140 8.40 -14.53 4.91
N PRO A 141 8.59 -15.33 5.98
CA PRO A 141 9.20 -14.89 7.24
C PRO A 141 10.56 -14.18 7.11
N PRO A 142 11.48 -14.57 6.20
CA PRO A 142 12.76 -13.88 6.03
C PRO A 142 12.62 -12.40 5.64
N LEU A 143 11.48 -12.00 5.07
CA LEU A 143 11.23 -10.62 4.66
C LEU A 143 10.76 -9.71 5.81
N LEU A 144 10.27 -10.27 6.91
CA LEU A 144 9.73 -9.50 8.04
C LEU A 144 10.67 -8.38 8.54
N PRO A 145 11.95 -8.64 8.87
CA PRO A 145 12.85 -7.59 9.38
C PRO A 145 13.15 -6.50 8.34
N LEU A 146 13.23 -6.85 7.04
CA LEU A 146 13.46 -5.89 5.97
C LEU A 146 12.25 -4.98 5.77
N SER A 147 11.04 -5.56 5.80
CA SER A 147 9.79 -4.81 5.64
C SER A 147 9.58 -3.81 6.79
N LEU A 148 9.82 -4.26 8.03
CA LEU A 148 9.74 -3.38 9.20
C LEU A 148 10.77 -2.24 9.16
N LYS A 149 11.98 -2.51 8.65
CA LYS A 149 13.02 -1.48 8.47
C LYS A 149 12.57 -0.43 7.45
N ALA A 150 12.15 -0.87 6.26
CA ALA A 150 11.70 0.01 5.19
C ALA A 150 10.47 0.81 5.60
N LEU A 151 9.49 0.19 6.27
CA LEU A 151 8.31 0.87 6.78
C LEU A 151 8.66 1.97 7.78
N LYS A 152 9.57 1.70 8.74
CA LYS A 152 10.00 2.72 9.72
C LYS A 152 10.66 3.90 9.04
N ALA A 153 11.52 3.64 8.06
CA ALA A 153 12.18 4.69 7.28
C ALA A 153 11.17 5.54 6.50
N LEU A 154 10.26 4.91 5.75
CA LEU A 154 9.15 5.62 5.07
C LEU A 154 8.32 6.45 6.05
N ARG A 155 7.96 5.87 7.20
CA ARG A 155 7.13 6.54 8.18
C ARG A 155 7.78 7.80 8.75
N ALA A 156 9.12 7.84 8.83
CA ALA A 156 9.87 9.00 9.30
C ALA A 156 9.83 10.17 8.32
N HIS A 157 9.69 9.90 7.01
CA HIS A 157 9.71 10.92 5.96
C HIS A 157 8.31 11.29 5.43
N LEU A 158 7.30 10.46 5.67
CA LEU A 158 5.91 10.74 5.28
C LEU A 158 5.15 11.46 6.42
N PRO A 159 4.17 12.33 6.12
CA PRO A 159 3.28 12.92 7.12
C PRO A 159 2.23 11.91 7.61
N SER A 160 1.78 12.04 8.86
CA SER A 160 1.07 10.97 9.59
C SER A 160 -0.30 10.58 9.02
N ASP A 161 -0.86 11.44 8.17
CA ASP A 161 -2.11 11.30 7.44
C ASP A 161 -1.97 10.45 6.16
N ILE A 162 -0.76 10.28 5.61
CA ILE A 162 -0.50 9.32 4.54
C ILE A 162 -0.47 7.89 5.14
N PRO A 163 -1.47 7.03 4.84
CA PRO A 163 -1.49 5.67 5.34
C PRO A 163 -0.41 4.82 4.65
N ILE A 164 0.24 3.98 5.46
CA ILE A 164 1.17 2.97 4.99
C ILE A 164 0.56 1.60 5.21
N ILE A 165 0.54 0.77 4.17
CA ILE A 165 0.09 -0.61 4.22
C ILE A 165 1.35 -1.50 4.33
N GLY A 166 1.49 -2.17 5.47
CA GLY A 166 2.61 -3.07 5.71
C GLY A 166 2.47 -4.39 4.96
N CYS A 167 3.52 -4.87 4.31
CA CYS A 167 3.49 -6.18 3.68
C CYS A 167 4.88 -6.86 3.69
N GLY A 168 4.92 -8.09 4.19
CA GLY A 168 6.12 -8.92 4.12
C GLY A 168 6.35 -9.71 5.40
N GLY A 169 6.37 -11.05 5.28
CA GLY A 169 6.65 -11.96 6.39
C GLY A 169 5.63 -12.03 7.52
N ILE A 170 4.48 -11.36 7.40
CA ILE A 170 3.43 -11.35 8.41
C ILE A 170 2.73 -12.71 8.46
N SER A 171 2.77 -13.36 9.63
CA SER A 171 2.22 -14.70 9.84
C SER A 171 1.41 -14.85 11.14
N SER A 172 1.54 -13.87 12.05
CA SER A 172 0.88 -13.83 13.36
C SER A 172 0.28 -12.46 13.70
N GLY A 173 -0.55 -12.41 14.74
CA GLY A 173 -1.06 -11.17 15.34
C GLY A 173 0.05 -10.32 15.97
N ALA A 174 1.11 -10.94 16.50
CA ALA A 174 2.28 -10.23 17.01
C ALA A 174 3.02 -9.49 15.87
N ASP A 175 3.21 -10.13 14.71
CA ASP A 175 3.79 -9.49 13.53
C ASP A 175 2.93 -8.29 13.09
N ALA A 176 1.60 -8.47 13.05
CA ALA A 176 0.67 -7.40 12.70
C ALA A 176 0.78 -6.20 13.67
N LEU A 177 0.94 -6.48 14.97
CA LEU A 177 1.14 -5.46 15.99
C LEU A 177 2.48 -4.74 15.82
N GLU A 178 3.55 -5.43 15.42
CA GLU A 178 4.84 -4.81 15.11
C GLU A 178 4.74 -3.83 13.94
N PHE A 179 4.03 -4.19 12.87
CA PHE A 179 3.75 -3.29 11.75
C PHE A 179 2.95 -2.07 12.20
N ALA A 180 1.90 -2.26 13.01
CA ALA A 180 1.10 -1.17 13.55
C ALA A 180 1.96 -0.21 14.41
N ARG A 181 2.83 -0.75 15.27
CA ARG A 181 3.80 0.02 16.07
C ARG A 181 4.79 0.79 15.20
N ALA A 182 5.26 0.18 14.12
CA ALA A 182 6.20 0.77 13.19
C ALA A 182 5.60 1.91 12.36
N GLY A 183 4.27 1.96 12.20
CA GLY A 183 3.61 3.05 11.49
C GLY A 183 2.51 2.64 10.53
N ALA A 184 2.30 1.34 10.31
CA ALA A 184 1.31 0.84 9.38
C ALA A 184 -0.11 1.19 9.85
N SER A 185 -1.00 1.45 8.88
CA SER A 185 -2.44 1.64 9.08
C SER A 185 -3.22 0.36 8.79
N SER A 186 -2.68 -0.50 7.92
CA SER A 186 -3.20 -1.83 7.62
C SER A 186 -2.06 -2.76 7.18
N ILE A 187 -2.36 -4.05 7.01
CA ILE A 187 -1.40 -5.07 6.58
C ILE A 187 -1.94 -5.89 5.40
N GLN A 188 -1.03 -6.45 4.59
CA GLN A 188 -1.34 -7.40 3.53
C GLN A 188 -0.72 -8.77 3.82
N LEU A 189 -1.49 -9.83 3.52
CA LEU A 189 -1.09 -11.22 3.71
C LEU A 189 -0.99 -11.90 2.34
N TYR A 190 0.07 -12.70 2.14
CA TYR A 190 0.19 -13.59 1.00
C TYR A 190 0.80 -14.92 1.44
N THR A 191 2.09 -14.96 1.78
CA THR A 191 2.80 -16.22 2.02
C THR A 191 2.15 -17.05 3.13
N ALA A 192 1.81 -16.43 4.26
CA ALA A 192 1.14 -17.13 5.36
C ALA A 192 -0.20 -17.76 4.94
N PHE A 193 -0.96 -17.13 4.04
CA PHE A 193 -2.20 -17.69 3.49
C PHE A 193 -1.92 -18.93 2.65
N GLY A 194 -0.88 -18.91 1.81
CA GLY A 194 -0.48 -20.06 1.00
C GLY A 194 -0.11 -21.28 1.85
N TYR A 195 0.49 -21.08 3.03
CA TYR A 195 0.88 -22.18 3.93
C TYR A 195 -0.20 -22.60 4.93
N THR A 196 -1.03 -21.68 5.40
CA THR A 196 -1.97 -21.93 6.52
C THR A 196 -3.46 -21.86 6.14
N GLY A 197 -3.75 -21.57 4.87
CA GLY A 197 -5.08 -21.68 4.29
C GLY A 197 -6.06 -20.57 4.67
N VAL A 198 -7.35 -20.79 4.39
CA VAL A 198 -8.40 -19.76 4.50
C VAL A 198 -8.59 -19.19 5.92
N GLY A 199 -8.13 -19.92 6.95
CA GLY A 199 -8.20 -19.50 8.35
C GLY A 199 -7.20 -18.41 8.75
N THR A 200 -6.15 -18.16 7.95
CA THR A 200 -5.05 -17.24 8.31
C THR A 200 -5.54 -15.86 8.74
N ALA A 201 -6.43 -15.26 7.95
CA ALA A 201 -6.91 -13.91 8.22
C ALA A 201 -7.74 -13.84 9.52
N ARG A 202 -8.53 -14.87 9.83
CA ARG A 202 -9.29 -14.91 11.09
C ARG A 202 -8.34 -15.06 12.28
N ARG A 203 -7.43 -16.03 12.20
CA ARG A 203 -6.44 -16.32 13.24
C ARG A 203 -5.59 -15.09 13.60
N ILE A 204 -5.02 -14.40 12.60
CA ILE A 204 -4.19 -13.20 12.84
C ILE A 204 -5.01 -12.07 13.50
N LYS A 205 -6.30 -11.92 13.15
CA LYS A 205 -7.17 -10.92 13.81
C LYS A 205 -7.44 -11.28 15.27
N ASP A 206 -7.68 -12.55 15.57
CA ASP A 206 -7.92 -13.02 16.93
C ASP A 206 -6.65 -12.83 17.77
N GLU A 207 -5.50 -13.30 17.29
CA GLU A 207 -4.20 -13.10 17.93
C GLU A 207 -3.88 -11.61 18.15
N LEU A 208 -4.12 -10.74 17.16
CA LEU A 208 -3.91 -9.29 17.32
C LEU A 208 -4.83 -8.69 18.39
N SER A 209 -6.07 -9.17 18.47
CA SER A 209 -7.02 -8.71 19.49
C SER A 209 -6.54 -9.08 20.90
N ASP A 210 -6.04 -10.30 21.07
CA ASP A 210 -5.45 -10.78 22.32
C ASP A 210 -4.21 -9.96 22.70
N GLU A 211 -3.31 -9.69 21.76
CA GLU A 211 -2.13 -8.85 22.01
C GLU A 211 -2.52 -7.42 22.43
N LEU A 212 -3.54 -6.84 21.82
CA LEU A 212 -4.03 -5.50 22.19
C LEU A 212 -4.66 -5.48 23.59
N GLN A 213 -5.37 -6.54 23.98
CA GLN A 213 -5.95 -6.66 25.32
C GLN A 213 -4.88 -6.75 26.41
N ARG A 214 -3.76 -7.43 26.16
CA ARG A 214 -2.63 -7.50 27.10
C ARG A 214 -1.91 -6.17 27.33
N LEU A 215 -2.10 -5.20 26.44
CA LEU A 215 -1.49 -3.86 26.52
C LEU A 215 -2.40 -2.80 27.17
N ALA A 216 -3.65 -3.15 27.47
CA ALA A 216 -4.66 -2.28 28.08
C ALA A 216 -4.61 -2.37 29.60
#